data_AF-A0A958K6L0-F1
#
_entry.id   AF-A0A958K6L0-F1
#
_cell.length_a   1.000
_cell.length_b   1.000
_cell.length_c   1.000
_cell.angle_alpha   90.00
_cell.angle_beta   90.00
_cell.angle_gamma   90.00
#
_symmetry.space_group_name_H-M   'P 1'
#
loop_
_entity.id
_entity.type
_entity.pdbx_description
1 polymer ?
#
loop_
_entity_poly.entity_id
_entity_poly.type
_entity_poly.pdbx_seq_one_letter_code
_entity_poly.pdbx_strand_id
1 'polypeptide(L)'
;MDHTSTILKKFKNRRLSLVLDDSEAKGRCILVAPAASLSDYELNQMLSMSGSHVYVTISEKRAEEFRLSIMSRNRSNDSNTPYYPITTTVDAREGITTGISAADRALCIQILAEPEPQPSKLVKPGHIFPVLVKNDGLLVRPALPEAAQDLVRIAEFGPAACFMDLFNAKGNPLTESERD
;
A
#
# COMPACT_ATOMS: atom_id res chain seq x y z
N MET A 1 -7.88 -24.47 14.78
CA MET A 1 -8.30 -23.11 15.19
C MET A 1 -8.29 -22.27 13.94
N ASP A 2 -9.31 -21.44 13.73
CA ASP A 2 -9.35 -20.55 12.57
C ASP A 2 -8.25 -19.48 12.72
N HIS A 3 -7.11 -19.70 12.08
CA HIS A 3 -5.94 -18.82 12.15
C HIS A 3 -6.27 -17.40 11.66
N THR A 4 -7.21 -17.28 10.72
CA THR A 4 -7.65 -16.00 10.12
C THR A 4 -8.29 -15.09 11.15
N SER A 5 -9.23 -15.61 11.96
CA SER A 5 -9.89 -14.81 13.01
C SER A 5 -8.92 -14.30 14.08
N THR A 6 -7.87 -15.09 14.38
CA THR A 6 -6.80 -14.67 15.30
C THR A 6 -5.91 -13.58 14.68
N ILE A 7 -5.56 -13.71 13.40
CA ILE A 7 -4.79 -12.69 12.66
C ILE A 7 -5.57 -11.38 12.61
N LEU A 8 -6.85 -11.43 12.23
CA LEU A 8 -7.71 -10.25 12.17
C LEU A 8 -7.84 -9.56 13.52
N LYS A 9 -8.02 -10.31 14.61
CA LYS A 9 -8.06 -9.73 15.97
C LYS A 9 -6.74 -9.04 16.33
N LYS A 10 -5.60 -9.65 16.03
CA LYS A 10 -4.28 -9.04 16.26
C LYS A 10 -4.08 -7.79 15.40
N PHE A 11 -4.48 -7.82 14.15
CA PHE A 11 -4.39 -6.68 13.24
C PHE A 11 -5.30 -5.54 13.68
N LYS A 12 -6.54 -5.81 14.10
CA LYS A 12 -7.44 -4.80 14.68
C LYS A 12 -6.81 -4.09 15.88
N ASN A 13 -6.06 -4.82 16.71
CA ASN A 13 -5.41 -4.24 17.89
C ASN A 13 -4.09 -3.52 17.58
N ARG A 14 -3.27 -4.07 16.68
CA ARG A 14 -1.90 -3.57 16.41
C ARG A 14 -1.83 -2.61 15.23
N ARG A 15 -2.83 -2.62 14.35
CA ARG A 15 -2.95 -1.79 13.14
C ARG A 15 -1.78 -1.94 12.17
N LEU A 16 -0.98 -2.99 12.33
CA LEU A 16 0.15 -3.35 11.49
C LEU A 16 0.18 -4.86 11.32
N SER A 17 0.33 -5.34 10.09
CA SER A 17 0.50 -6.77 9.77
C SER A 17 1.61 -6.96 8.75
N LEU A 18 2.20 -8.16 8.77
CA LEU A 18 3.01 -8.68 7.69
C LEU A 18 2.12 -9.55 6.80
N VAL A 19 2.26 -9.40 5.49
CA VAL A 19 1.63 -10.30 4.51
C VAL A 19 2.75 -10.86 3.65
N LEU A 20 2.77 -12.19 3.57
CA LEU A 20 3.72 -12.95 2.78
C LEU A 20 2.97 -13.58 1.60
N ASP A 21 3.55 -13.45 0.42
CA ASP A 21 3.12 -14.19 -0.76
C ASP A 21 3.80 -15.56 -0.77
N ASP A 22 3.03 -16.65 -0.69
CA ASP A 22 3.55 -18.04 -0.72
C ASP A 22 3.58 -18.64 -2.13
N SER A 23 3.06 -17.91 -3.12
CA SER A 23 2.83 -18.44 -4.46
C SER A 23 4.09 -18.52 -5.33
N GLU A 24 5.19 -17.90 -4.90
CA GLU A 24 6.47 -17.91 -5.61
C GLU A 24 7.62 -18.43 -4.74
N ALA A 25 8.56 -19.17 -5.35
CA ALA A 25 9.81 -19.60 -4.73
C ALA A 25 10.71 -18.42 -4.25
N LYS A 26 10.34 -17.18 -4.60
CA LYS A 26 10.93 -15.91 -4.15
C LYS A 26 9.82 -14.94 -3.71
N GLY A 27 8.79 -15.46 -3.05
CA GLY A 27 7.65 -14.70 -2.57
C GLY A 27 8.07 -13.45 -1.79
N ARG A 28 7.32 -12.36 -1.94
CA ARG A 28 7.64 -11.09 -1.29
C ARG A 28 6.88 -10.93 0.01
N CYS A 29 7.48 -10.23 0.95
CA CYS A 29 6.85 -9.81 2.19
C CYS A 29 6.56 -8.31 2.19
N ILE A 30 5.34 -7.92 2.57
CA ILE A 30 4.94 -6.52 2.74
C ILE A 30 4.49 -6.22 4.17
N LEU A 31 4.76 -5.01 4.63
CA LEU A 31 4.09 -4.40 5.78
C LEU A 31 2.77 -3.78 5.31
N VAL A 32 1.71 -3.97 6.08
CA VAL A 32 0.36 -3.46 5.78
C VAL A 32 -0.21 -2.73 6.98
N ALA A 33 -0.75 -1.53 6.74
CA ALA A 33 -1.45 -0.72 7.73
C ALA A 33 -2.70 -0.06 7.12
N PRO A 34 -3.72 0.27 7.92
CA PRO A 34 -4.91 0.95 7.42
C PRO A 34 -4.63 2.41 7.05
N ALA A 35 -4.84 2.78 5.78
CA ALA A 35 -4.47 4.12 5.28
C ALA A 35 -5.27 5.25 5.95
N ALA A 36 -6.57 5.03 6.20
CA ALA A 36 -7.49 6.06 6.70
C ALA A 36 -7.13 6.62 8.08
N SER A 37 -6.32 5.92 8.87
CA SER A 37 -5.96 6.33 10.22
C SER A 37 -4.47 6.12 10.52
N LEU A 38 -3.65 5.98 9.49
CA LEU A 38 -2.21 5.80 9.64
C LEU A 38 -1.58 7.09 10.18
N SER A 39 -1.03 7.04 11.39
CA SER A 39 -0.29 8.16 11.97
C SER A 39 1.10 8.31 11.34
N ASP A 40 1.67 9.50 11.50
CA ASP A 40 3.06 9.80 11.13
C ASP A 40 4.07 8.95 11.92
N TYR A 41 3.79 8.69 13.20
CA TYR A 41 4.57 7.77 14.02
C TYR A 41 4.55 6.34 13.48
N GLU A 42 3.36 5.78 13.21
CA GLU A 42 3.21 4.43 12.64
C GLU A 42 3.91 4.34 11.27
N LEU A 43 3.75 5.34 10.41
CA LEU A 43 4.42 5.37 9.11
C LEU A 43 5.95 5.46 9.27
N ASN A 44 6.47 6.27 10.20
CA ASN A 44 7.91 6.35 10.47
C ASN A 44 8.50 5.00 10.93
N GLN A 45 7.74 4.25 11.73
CA GLN A 45 8.12 2.88 12.11
C GLN A 45 8.15 1.97 10.87
N MET A 46 7.13 2.03 10.01
CA MET A 46 7.12 1.27 8.74
C MET A 46 8.33 1.61 7.86
N LEU A 47 8.66 2.89 7.71
CA LEU A 47 9.81 3.38 6.95
C LEU A 47 11.15 2.97 7.55
N SER A 48 11.23 2.81 8.86
CA SER A 48 12.46 2.35 9.51
C SER A 48 12.69 0.84 9.31
N MET A 49 11.60 0.10 9.09
CA MET A 49 11.63 -1.34 8.79
C MET A 49 11.71 -1.63 7.29
N SER A 50 11.21 -0.73 6.44
CA SER A 50 11.14 -0.88 4.99
C SER A 50 11.95 0.21 4.28
N GLY A 51 12.81 -0.19 3.36
CA GLY A 51 13.49 0.73 2.45
C GLY A 51 12.71 1.04 1.16
N SER A 52 11.44 0.64 1.06
CA SER A 52 10.67 0.69 -0.19
C SER A 52 9.86 1.98 -0.35
N HIS A 53 9.22 2.13 -1.51
CA HIS A 53 8.24 3.19 -1.71
C HIS A 53 7.01 2.97 -0.82
N VAL A 54 6.32 4.07 -0.50
CA VAL A 54 5.04 3.99 0.21
C VAL A 54 3.92 3.85 -0.80
N TYR A 55 3.31 2.67 -0.83
CA TYR A 55 2.20 2.35 -1.71
C TYR A 55 0.86 2.50 -0.99
N VAL A 56 -0.16 2.95 -1.73
CA VAL A 56 -1.54 3.02 -1.22
C VAL A 56 -2.48 2.35 -2.19
N THR A 57 -3.24 1.36 -1.74
CA THR A 57 -4.23 0.68 -2.60
C THR A 57 -5.40 1.62 -2.91
N ILE A 58 -5.77 1.76 -4.17
CA ILE A 58 -6.96 2.51 -4.61
C ILE A 58 -7.76 1.70 -5.62
N SER A 59 -9.08 1.83 -5.58
CA SER A 59 -9.94 1.23 -6.62
C SER A 59 -9.87 2.02 -7.93
N GLU A 60 -10.34 1.42 -9.02
CA GLU A 60 -10.47 2.09 -10.32
C GLU A 60 -11.35 3.36 -10.21
N LYS A 61 -12.49 3.26 -9.51
CA LYS A 61 -13.35 4.41 -9.21
C LYS A 61 -12.61 5.52 -8.46
N ARG A 62 -11.83 5.15 -7.44
CA ARG A 62 -11.05 6.11 -6.64
C ARG A 62 -9.97 6.80 -7.49
N ALA A 63 -9.35 6.08 -8.41
CA ALA A 63 -8.41 6.66 -9.37
C ALA A 63 -9.12 7.65 -10.31
N GLU A 64 -10.31 7.33 -10.83
CA GLU A 64 -11.12 8.25 -11.65
C GLU A 64 -11.49 9.53 -10.89
N GLU A 65 -11.97 9.39 -9.64
CA GLU A 65 -12.33 10.50 -8.75
C GLU A 65 -11.14 11.47 -8.61
N PHE A 66 -9.95 10.95 -8.30
CA PHE A 66 -8.73 11.75 -8.18
C PHE A 66 -8.03 12.08 -9.52
N ARG A 67 -8.59 11.64 -10.65
CA ARG A 67 -8.03 11.81 -12.01
C ARG A 67 -6.60 11.28 -12.11
N LEU A 68 -6.38 10.07 -11.61
CA LEU A 68 -5.09 9.38 -11.58
C LEU A 68 -5.02 8.38 -12.73
N SER A 69 -4.19 8.66 -13.72
CA SER A 69 -3.90 7.72 -14.81
C SER A 69 -2.83 6.72 -14.40
N ILE A 70 -2.93 5.48 -14.88
CA ILE A 70 -1.82 4.51 -14.81
C ILE A 70 -0.58 5.11 -15.49
N MET A 71 0.58 5.01 -14.85
CA MET A 71 1.83 5.44 -15.49
C MET A 71 2.16 4.49 -16.65
N SER A 72 2.38 5.08 -17.84
CA SER A 72 2.60 4.33 -19.08
C SER A 72 3.75 3.33 -18.97
N ARG A 73 3.52 2.13 -19.51
CA ARG A 73 4.50 1.05 -19.66
C ARG A 73 5.25 1.20 -20.99
N ASN A 74 6.31 2.00 -21.02
CA ASN A 74 7.34 1.80 -22.03
C ASN A 74 8.36 0.79 -21.48
N ARG A 75 8.00 -0.49 -21.45
CA ARG A 75 8.95 -1.59 -21.26
C ARG A 75 8.99 -2.45 -22.52
N SER A 76 10.03 -2.23 -23.31
CA SER A 76 10.60 -3.27 -24.15
C SER A 76 11.17 -4.37 -23.23
N ASN A 77 10.75 -5.62 -23.43
CA ASN A 77 11.19 -6.86 -22.76
C ASN A 77 10.44 -7.27 -21.48
N ASP A 78 9.53 -8.23 -21.66
CA ASP A 78 9.69 -9.63 -21.19
C ASP A 78 10.14 -9.89 -19.74
N SER A 79 9.73 -9.07 -18.78
CA SER A 79 9.85 -9.43 -17.36
C SER A 79 8.51 -9.98 -16.85
N ASN A 80 8.45 -11.29 -16.61
CA ASN A 80 7.37 -12.01 -15.91
C ASN A 80 7.20 -11.60 -14.43
N THR A 81 7.73 -10.44 -14.01
CA THR A 81 7.67 -9.96 -12.63
C THR A 81 6.30 -9.34 -12.35
N PRO A 82 5.57 -9.78 -11.29
CA PRO A 82 4.32 -9.16 -10.87
C PRO A 82 4.54 -7.69 -10.49
N TYR A 83 4.25 -6.78 -11.43
CA TYR A 83 4.41 -5.34 -11.24
C TYR A 83 3.11 -4.71 -10.76
N TYR A 84 3.17 -3.91 -9.70
CA TYR A 84 2.04 -3.15 -9.20
C TYR A 84 1.53 -2.18 -10.28
N PRO A 85 0.21 -2.09 -10.56
CA PRO A 85 -0.33 -1.10 -11.50
C PRO A 85 -0.36 0.30 -10.84
N ILE A 86 0.80 0.95 -10.79
CA ILE A 86 0.97 2.25 -10.15
C ILE A 86 0.37 3.37 -11.03
N THR A 87 -0.36 4.29 -10.41
CA THR A 87 -0.86 5.51 -11.05
C THR A 87 0.13 6.67 -10.93
N THR A 88 -0.18 7.82 -11.52
CA THR A 88 0.55 9.07 -11.22
C THR A 88 0.69 9.25 -9.71
N THR A 89 1.92 9.51 -9.26
CA THR A 89 2.22 9.72 -7.82
C THR A 89 1.64 11.04 -7.33
N VAL A 90 1.43 11.14 -6.02
CA VAL A 90 0.72 12.27 -5.40
C VAL A 90 1.33 12.69 -4.08
N ASP A 91 1.16 13.98 -3.78
CA ASP A 91 1.33 14.56 -2.45
C ASP A 91 0.06 15.32 -2.06
N ALA A 92 -0.11 15.56 -0.76
CA ALA A 92 -1.11 16.49 -0.28
C ALA A 92 -0.79 17.89 -0.78
N ARG A 93 -1.81 18.67 -1.13
CA ARG A 93 -1.65 20.04 -1.62
C ARG A 93 -1.26 21.02 -0.52
N GLU A 94 -1.84 20.81 0.67
CA GLU A 94 -1.72 21.71 1.81
C GLU A 94 -1.40 20.90 3.07
N GLY A 95 -0.90 21.57 4.11
CA GLY A 95 -0.52 20.92 5.36
C GLY A 95 0.79 20.14 5.31
N ILE A 96 1.57 20.31 4.25
CA ILE A 96 2.87 19.67 4.04
C ILE A 96 3.97 20.71 3.75
N THR A 97 5.21 20.27 3.79
CA THR A 97 6.38 21.10 3.43
C THR A 97 6.96 20.65 2.09
N THR A 98 7.57 19.48 2.09
CA THR A 98 8.32 18.92 0.94
C THR A 98 7.63 17.70 0.37
N GLY A 99 6.67 17.12 1.11
CA GLY A 99 5.97 15.89 0.71
C GLY A 99 6.64 14.61 1.20
N ILE A 100 7.93 14.63 1.57
CA ILE A 100 8.70 13.41 1.87
C ILE A 100 8.73 13.03 3.35
N SER A 101 8.41 13.94 4.27
CA SER A 101 8.40 13.64 5.70
C SER A 101 7.37 12.54 6.03
N ALA A 102 7.53 11.84 7.16
CA ALA A 102 6.53 10.85 7.57
C ALA A 102 5.16 11.52 7.82
N ALA A 103 5.14 12.73 8.37
CA ALA A 103 3.91 13.50 8.56
C ALA A 103 3.26 13.91 7.24
N ASP A 104 4.05 14.44 6.30
CA ASP A 104 3.58 14.89 4.99
C ASP A 104 2.96 13.71 4.20
N ARG A 105 3.64 12.56 4.24
CA ARG A 105 3.19 11.33 3.58
C ARG A 105 1.95 10.74 4.27
N ALA A 106 1.91 10.69 5.59
CA ALA A 106 0.74 10.21 6.34
C ALA A 106 -0.51 11.03 5.98
N LEU A 107 -0.39 12.36 5.88
CA LEU A 107 -1.49 13.22 5.46
C LEU A 107 -1.97 12.88 4.03
N CYS A 108 -1.04 12.73 3.08
CA CYS A 108 -1.39 12.34 1.71
C CYS A 108 -2.10 10.97 1.63
N ILE A 109 -1.60 9.99 2.39
CA ILE A 109 -2.19 8.63 2.49
C ILE A 109 -3.61 8.70 3.03
N GLN A 110 -3.85 9.50 4.09
CA GLN A 110 -5.18 9.69 4.65
C GLN A 110 -6.14 10.35 3.65
N ILE A 111 -5.69 11.36 2.90
CA ILE A 111 -6.49 12.01 1.84
C ILE A 111 -6.93 11.00 0.77
N LEU A 112 -6.04 10.11 0.35
CA LEU A 112 -6.37 9.03 -0.61
C LEU A 112 -7.41 8.05 -0.06
N ALA A 113 -7.52 7.94 1.26
CA ALA A 113 -8.42 7.02 1.96
C ALA A 113 -9.71 7.68 2.49
N GLU A 114 -9.89 9.00 2.31
CA GLU A 114 -11.09 9.72 2.77
C GLU A 114 -12.37 9.09 2.18
N PRO A 115 -13.48 9.01 2.94
CA PRO A 115 -14.75 8.48 2.43
C PRO A 115 -15.26 9.26 1.22
N GLU A 116 -15.16 10.60 1.29
CA GLU A 116 -15.50 11.50 0.21
C GLU A 116 -14.23 11.99 -0.48
N PRO A 117 -14.01 11.65 -1.77
CA PRO A 117 -12.81 12.04 -2.47
C PRO A 117 -12.79 13.55 -2.74
N GLN A 118 -11.66 14.19 -2.46
CA GLN A 118 -11.46 15.62 -2.74
C GLN A 118 -10.24 15.82 -3.64
N PRO A 119 -10.41 15.82 -4.98
CA PRO A 119 -9.28 15.84 -5.92
C PRO A 119 -8.41 17.10 -5.82
N SER A 120 -8.99 18.20 -5.33
CA SER A 120 -8.27 19.45 -5.05
C SER A 120 -7.25 19.31 -3.92
N LYS A 121 -7.39 18.34 -3.01
CA LYS A 121 -6.43 18.13 -1.92
C LYS A 121 -5.13 17.46 -2.36
N LEU A 122 -5.02 16.99 -3.61
CA LEU A 122 -3.81 16.37 -4.12
C LEU A 122 -3.13 17.22 -5.20
N VAL A 123 -1.81 17.06 -5.28
CA VAL A 123 -0.95 17.54 -6.37
C VAL A 123 -0.20 16.37 -6.99
N LYS A 124 0.27 16.55 -8.24
CA LYS A 124 0.94 15.54 -9.05
C LYS A 124 2.16 16.17 -9.73
N PRO A 125 3.31 15.47 -9.82
CA PRO A 125 3.64 14.22 -9.13
C PRO A 125 3.82 14.44 -7.62
N GLY A 126 4.10 13.37 -6.87
CA GLY A 126 4.48 13.44 -5.44
C GLY A 126 5.15 12.16 -4.95
N HIS A 127 5.17 11.94 -3.64
CA HIS A 127 5.95 10.90 -2.98
C HIS A 127 5.15 9.65 -2.57
N ILE A 128 3.81 9.70 -2.66
CA ILE A 128 2.95 8.53 -2.47
C ILE A 128 2.66 7.87 -3.81
N PHE A 129 2.67 6.54 -3.83
CA PHE A 129 2.49 5.70 -5.02
C PHE A 129 1.14 4.97 -4.95
N PRO A 130 0.05 5.53 -5.48
CA PRO A 130 -1.22 4.83 -5.49
C PRO A 130 -1.16 3.63 -6.45
N VAL A 131 -1.71 2.50 -6.01
CA VAL A 131 -1.70 1.22 -6.72
C VAL A 131 -3.14 0.80 -6.96
N LEU A 132 -3.48 0.56 -8.23
CA LEU A 132 -4.79 0.04 -8.59
C LEU A 132 -4.98 -1.40 -8.13
N VAL A 133 -6.09 -1.63 -7.44
CA VAL A 133 -6.53 -2.97 -7.06
C VAL A 133 -7.84 -3.31 -7.76
N LYS A 134 -8.01 -4.59 -8.07
CA LYS A 134 -9.24 -5.07 -8.70
C LYS A 134 -10.38 -5.11 -7.69
N ASN A 135 -11.58 -4.80 -8.19
CA ASN A 135 -12.79 -5.08 -7.43
C ASN A 135 -12.83 -6.58 -7.09
N ASP A 136 -13.35 -6.90 -5.91
CA ASP A 136 -13.38 -8.25 -5.33
C ASP A 136 -12.01 -8.88 -4.98
N GLY A 137 -10.96 -8.06 -4.97
CA GLY A 137 -9.71 -8.36 -4.27
C GLY A 137 -9.03 -9.66 -4.71
N LEU A 138 -8.60 -10.46 -3.73
CA LEU A 138 -7.87 -11.71 -3.95
C LEU A 138 -8.65 -12.75 -4.75
N LEU A 139 -9.99 -12.66 -4.78
CA LEU A 139 -10.83 -13.59 -5.57
C LEU A 139 -10.64 -13.40 -7.07
N VAL A 140 -10.26 -12.19 -7.50
CA VAL A 140 -10.07 -11.84 -8.91
C VAL A 140 -8.59 -11.75 -9.27
N ARG A 141 -7.75 -11.24 -8.38
CA ARG A 141 -6.30 -11.15 -8.58
C ARG A 141 -5.55 -11.56 -7.30
N PRO A 142 -4.93 -12.75 -7.25
CA PRO A 142 -4.15 -13.17 -6.10
C PRO A 142 -2.79 -12.45 -6.08
N ALA A 143 -2.77 -11.21 -5.60
CA ALA A 143 -1.56 -10.40 -5.50
C ALA A 143 -1.52 -9.61 -4.19
N LEU A 144 -0.30 -9.23 -3.79
CA LEU A 144 -0.05 -8.51 -2.53
C LEU A 144 -0.86 -7.20 -2.34
N PRO A 145 -1.07 -6.34 -3.36
CA PRO A 145 -1.90 -5.15 -3.19
C PRO A 145 -3.36 -5.50 -2.86
N GLU A 146 -3.92 -6.53 -3.50
CA GLU A 146 -5.26 -7.05 -3.18
C GLU A 146 -5.32 -7.61 -1.76
N ALA A 147 -4.33 -8.42 -1.35
CA ALA A 147 -4.26 -8.95 0.01
C ALA A 147 -4.24 -7.83 1.06
N ALA A 148 -3.46 -6.77 0.80
CA ALA A 148 -3.38 -5.60 1.68
C ALA A 148 -4.75 -4.89 1.80
N GLN A 149 -5.42 -4.64 0.67
CA GLN A 149 -6.75 -4.02 0.68
C GLN A 149 -7.78 -4.90 1.40
N ASP A 150 -7.85 -6.18 1.07
CA ASP A 150 -8.82 -7.11 1.66
C ASP A 150 -8.64 -7.23 3.17
N LEU A 151 -7.40 -7.30 3.65
CA LEU A 151 -7.10 -7.33 5.08
C LEU A 151 -7.66 -6.09 5.80
N VAL A 152 -7.45 -4.90 5.25
CA VAL A 152 -7.96 -3.64 5.82
C VAL A 152 -9.49 -3.57 5.75
N ARG A 153 -10.10 -4.04 4.66
CA ARG A 153 -11.57 -4.05 4.49
C ARG A 153 -12.25 -5.02 5.44
N ILE A 154 -11.77 -6.26 5.52
CA ILE A 154 -12.31 -7.30 6.43
C ILE A 154 -12.10 -6.88 7.90
N ALA A 155 -11.03 -6.14 8.19
CA ALA A 155 -10.79 -5.54 9.50
C ALA A 155 -11.60 -4.24 9.76
N GLU A 156 -12.45 -3.81 8.84
CA GLU A 156 -13.35 -2.65 8.97
C GLU A 156 -12.63 -1.31 9.17
N PHE A 157 -11.40 -1.17 8.66
CA PHE A 157 -10.61 0.05 8.79
C PHE A 157 -10.78 1.06 7.64
N GLY A 158 -11.48 0.67 6.58
CA GLY A 158 -11.76 1.53 5.44
C GLY A 158 -11.38 0.90 4.10
N PRO A 159 -11.40 1.69 3.00
CA PRO A 159 -11.29 1.16 1.64
C PRO A 159 -9.85 1.01 1.14
N ALA A 160 -8.85 1.54 1.85
CA ALA A 160 -7.49 1.65 1.37
C ALA A 160 -6.47 1.18 2.42
N ALA A 161 -5.47 0.44 1.96
CA ALA A 161 -4.31 0.02 2.73
C ALA A 161 -3.08 0.83 2.31
N CYS A 162 -2.26 1.19 3.30
CA CYS A 162 -0.88 1.59 3.08
C CYS A 162 0.00 0.34 3.18
N PHE A 163 0.89 0.13 2.22
CA PHE A 163 1.80 -1.00 2.26
C PHE A 163 3.17 -0.68 1.70
N MET A 164 4.16 -1.48 2.12
CA MET A 164 5.57 -1.31 1.78
C MET A 164 6.23 -2.68 1.66
N ASP A 165 7.03 -2.91 0.63
CA ASP A 165 7.85 -4.13 0.50
C ASP A 165 8.95 -4.13 1.57
N LEU A 166 9.23 -5.28 2.15
CA LEU A 166 10.38 -5.47 3.03
C LEU A 166 11.62 -5.87 2.22
N PHE A 167 12.79 -5.46 2.72
CA PHE A 167 14.06 -5.81 2.14
C PHE A 167 14.94 -6.52 3.18
N ASN A 168 15.74 -7.48 2.72
CA ASN A 168 16.79 -8.07 3.53
C ASN A 168 18.00 -7.12 3.65
N ALA A 169 18.96 -7.47 4.51
CA ALA A 169 20.15 -6.65 4.76
C ALA A 169 21.03 -6.41 3.51
N LYS A 170 20.83 -7.18 2.44
CA LYS A 170 21.52 -7.00 1.14
C LYS A 170 20.76 -6.06 0.20
N GLY A 171 19.59 -5.54 0.61
CA GLY A 171 18.74 -4.67 -0.18
C GLY A 171 17.85 -5.40 -1.21
N ASN A 172 17.70 -6.72 -1.11
CA ASN A 172 16.79 -7.49 -1.98
C ASN A 172 15.42 -7.68 -1.30
N PRO A 173 14.32 -7.89 -2.06
CA PRO A 173 13.02 -8.21 -1.48
C PRO A 173 13.12 -9.36 -0.47
N LEU A 174 12.56 -9.15 0.72
CA LEU A 174 12.55 -10.15 1.77
C LEU A 174 11.64 -11.32 1.35
N THR A 175 12.18 -12.53 1.47
CA THR A 175 11.48 -13.77 1.12
C THR A 175 11.08 -14.57 2.35
N GLU A 176 10.19 -15.56 2.20
CA GLU A 176 9.76 -16.42 3.31
C GLU A 176 10.94 -17.08 4.04
N SER A 177 11.94 -17.55 3.30
CA SER A 177 13.12 -18.21 3.85
C SER A 177 14.01 -17.30 4.71
N GLU A 178 13.79 -15.99 4.67
CA GLU A 178 14.57 -14.97 5.37
C GLU A 178 13.71 -14.22 6.42
N ARG A 179 12.55 -14.78 6.80
CA ARG A 179 11.58 -14.14 7.70
C ARG A 179 12.06 -13.99 9.15
N ASP A 180 12.88 -14.92 9.63
CA ASP A 180 13.37 -14.98 11.01
C ASP A 180 14.63 -14.12 11.23
#